data_AF-A0A957PYD2-F1
#
_entry.id   AF-A0A957PYD2-F1
#
_cell.length_a   1.000
_cell.length_b   1.000
_cell.length_c   1.000
_cell.angle_alpha   90.00
_cell.angle_beta   90.00
_cell.angle_gamma   90.00
#
_symmetry.space_group_name_H-M   'P 1'
#
loop_
_entity.id
_entity.type
_entity.pdbx_description
1 polymer ?
#
loop_
_entity_poly.entity_id
_entity_poly.type
_entity_poly.pdbx_seq_one_letter_code
_entity_poly.pdbx_strand_id
1 'polypeptide(L)'
;VPMTDYNAIMQRIDIASWVEERGVKEVWLWGYHGGVIDLWESNMAGPFGDISNSDRDPQDLPILSKTYTVYHYNYGRGPSEAVEDHMHQIEAVLRHIDPDLFWNKFVGKPGEGRCGWAHYPPNGERDYDWRNRKYVLTDIEDWRPDGGGQKQQMNCERWRCDSLTWFIYWMQNLPGADNGITYRGRPLTNWWRFIGAFDEAMARGLGLVAK
;
A
#
# COMPACT_ATOMS: atom_id res chain seq x y z
N VAL A 1 23.21 -10.18 5.91
CA VAL A 1 23.25 -11.31 4.95
C VAL A 1 23.48 -10.68 3.57
N PRO A 2 23.95 -11.33 2.49
CA PRO A 2 24.14 -10.59 1.22
C PRO A 2 22.80 -10.06 0.72
N MET A 3 22.80 -8.81 0.25
CA MET A 3 21.62 -8.17 -0.34
C MET A 3 21.41 -8.66 -1.77
N THR A 4 20.15 -8.79 -2.16
CA THR A 4 19.77 -9.12 -3.54
C THR A 4 20.22 -8.02 -4.50
N ASP A 5 20.94 -8.38 -5.56
CA ASP A 5 21.30 -7.48 -6.66
C ASP A 5 20.13 -7.39 -7.64
N TYR A 6 19.22 -6.45 -7.37
CA TYR A 6 18.05 -6.24 -8.22
C TYR A 6 18.44 -5.74 -9.62
N ASN A 7 19.49 -4.93 -9.77
CA ASN A 7 19.97 -4.48 -11.08
C ASN A 7 20.39 -5.65 -11.96
N ALA A 8 21.14 -6.61 -11.43
CA ALA A 8 21.54 -7.80 -12.17
C ALA A 8 20.32 -8.64 -12.61
N ILE A 9 19.29 -8.75 -11.76
CA ILE A 9 18.04 -9.46 -12.10
C ILE A 9 17.29 -8.70 -13.20
N MET A 10 17.10 -7.40 -13.04
CA MET A 10 16.38 -6.54 -13.98
C MET A 10 17.07 -6.48 -15.35
N GLN A 11 18.41 -6.44 -15.38
CA GLN A 11 19.20 -6.52 -16.59
C GLN A 11 19.01 -7.88 -17.29
N ARG A 12 19.05 -8.99 -16.54
CA ARG A 12 18.91 -10.33 -17.10
C ARG A 12 17.57 -10.55 -17.80
N ILE A 13 16.50 -9.94 -17.31
CA ILE A 13 15.15 -10.07 -17.90
C ILE A 13 14.83 -9.00 -18.94
N ASP A 14 15.77 -8.07 -19.20
CA ASP A 14 15.55 -6.89 -20.05
C ASP A 14 14.32 -6.08 -19.61
N ILE A 15 14.34 -5.60 -18.37
CA ILE A 15 13.18 -4.92 -17.75
C ILE A 15 12.67 -3.73 -18.57
N ALA A 16 13.57 -3.04 -19.29
CA ALA A 16 13.22 -1.87 -20.10
C ALA A 16 12.19 -2.25 -21.18
N SER A 17 12.42 -3.33 -21.93
CA SER A 17 11.48 -3.82 -22.94
C SER A 17 10.10 -4.15 -22.34
N TRP A 18 10.04 -4.69 -21.12
CA TRP A 18 8.78 -5.02 -20.47
C TRP A 18 8.01 -3.79 -19.99
N VAL A 19 8.70 -2.86 -19.33
CA VAL A 19 8.07 -1.68 -18.75
C VAL A 19 7.77 -0.63 -19.82
N GLU A 20 8.76 -0.30 -20.65
CA GLU A 20 8.66 0.80 -21.60
C GLU A 20 7.84 0.43 -22.83
N GLU A 21 8.01 -0.77 -23.39
CA GLU A 21 7.32 -1.17 -24.63
C GLU A 21 6.02 -1.91 -24.35
N ARG A 22 5.98 -2.76 -23.32
CA ARG A 22 4.82 -3.64 -23.03
C ARG A 22 3.93 -3.14 -21.90
N GLY A 23 4.35 -2.11 -21.17
CA GLY A 23 3.54 -1.48 -20.13
C GLY A 23 3.41 -2.33 -18.86
N VAL A 24 4.38 -3.20 -18.57
CA VAL A 24 4.47 -3.89 -17.28
C VAL A 24 4.65 -2.85 -16.17
N LYS A 25 3.88 -3.00 -15.09
CA LYS A 25 3.92 -2.12 -13.91
C LYS A 25 4.44 -2.80 -12.67
N GLU A 26 4.37 -4.13 -12.64
CA GLU A 26 4.77 -4.92 -11.49
C GLU A 26 5.64 -6.10 -11.94
N VAL A 27 6.71 -6.33 -11.19
CA VAL A 27 7.59 -7.49 -11.35
C VAL A 27 7.58 -8.25 -10.03
N TRP A 28 7.24 -9.53 -10.07
CA TRP A 28 7.18 -10.35 -8.87
C TRP A 28 8.34 -11.34 -8.87
N LEU A 29 9.24 -11.18 -7.91
CA LEU A 29 10.38 -12.05 -7.68
C LEU A 29 10.00 -13.07 -6.60
N TRP A 30 10.22 -14.35 -6.89
CA TRP A 30 10.04 -15.41 -5.90
C TRP A 30 11.41 -15.97 -5.50
N GLY A 31 11.66 -16.03 -4.20
CA GLY A 31 12.94 -16.49 -3.67
C GLY A 31 12.83 -17.00 -2.23
N TYR A 32 13.90 -17.65 -1.76
CA TYR A 32 14.06 -17.91 -0.32
C TYR A 32 14.75 -16.70 0.32
N HIS A 33 14.24 -16.25 1.46
CA HIS A 33 14.86 -15.16 2.23
C HIS A 33 14.67 -15.30 3.73
N GLY A 34 15.45 -14.52 4.47
CA GLY A 34 15.58 -14.63 5.92
C GLY A 34 16.77 -15.52 6.31
N GLY A 35 17.90 -14.90 6.64
CA GLY A 35 19.10 -15.57 7.14
C GLY A 35 20.08 -16.11 6.07
N VAL A 36 19.71 -16.10 4.79
CA VAL A 36 20.57 -16.57 3.67
C VAL A 36 20.76 -15.52 2.58
N ILE A 37 19.70 -14.80 2.22
CA ILE A 37 19.71 -13.61 1.34
C ILE A 37 18.79 -12.54 1.98
N ASP A 38 19.24 -11.28 1.99
CA ASP A 38 18.46 -10.11 2.40
C ASP A 38 17.80 -9.47 1.18
N LEU A 39 16.64 -8.86 1.41
CA LEU A 39 15.81 -8.27 0.38
C LEU A 39 14.76 -7.33 0.95
N TRP A 40 14.16 -6.59 0.03
CA TRP A 40 13.06 -5.68 0.21
C TRP A 40 11.73 -6.28 -0.21
N GLU A 41 10.70 -6.04 0.61
CA GLU A 41 9.31 -6.43 0.37
C GLU A 41 8.78 -5.77 -0.91
N SER A 42 9.07 -4.48 -1.10
CA SER A 42 8.74 -3.74 -2.31
C SER A 42 9.70 -2.60 -2.61
N ASN A 43 10.08 -2.47 -3.89
CA ASN A 43 10.85 -1.37 -4.44
C ASN A 43 10.14 -0.75 -5.64
N MET A 44 10.17 0.57 -5.79
CA MET A 44 9.50 1.30 -6.86
C MET A 44 10.46 2.28 -7.52
N ALA A 45 10.57 2.23 -8.84
CA ALA A 45 11.44 3.09 -9.62
C ALA A 45 10.74 3.66 -10.85
N GLY A 46 11.07 4.89 -11.23
CA GLY A 46 10.49 5.58 -12.37
C GLY A 46 10.86 7.06 -12.45
N PRO A 47 10.27 7.80 -13.41
CA PRO A 47 10.59 9.22 -13.64
C PRO A 47 10.18 10.14 -12.48
N PHE A 48 9.33 9.66 -11.57
CA PHE A 48 8.87 10.42 -10.40
C PHE A 48 9.62 10.06 -9.11
N GLY A 49 10.71 9.30 -9.23
CA GLY A 49 11.60 8.96 -8.12
C GLY A 49 11.26 7.64 -7.45
N ASP A 50 11.93 7.41 -6.32
CA ASP A 50 11.81 6.20 -5.51
C ASP A 50 10.78 6.41 -4.39
N ILE A 51 9.69 5.63 -4.46
CA ILE A 51 8.60 5.64 -3.48
C ILE A 51 8.43 4.23 -2.91
N SER A 52 9.55 3.57 -2.64
CA SER A 52 9.56 2.24 -2.03
C SER A 52 9.08 2.27 -0.58
N ASN A 53 8.49 1.16 -0.14
CA ASN A 53 8.35 0.84 1.29
C ASN A 53 9.72 0.59 1.94
N SER A 54 10.65 0.04 1.17
CA SER A 54 12.02 -0.26 1.58
C SER A 54 12.92 0.97 1.63
N ASP A 55 14.23 0.73 1.79
CA ASP A 55 15.24 1.77 1.62
C ASP A 55 15.12 2.38 0.22
N ARG A 56 14.96 3.70 0.18
CA ARG A 56 14.74 4.46 -1.06
C ARG A 56 16.08 4.78 -1.75
N ASP A 57 16.84 3.73 -2.07
CA ASP A 57 18.12 3.87 -2.75
C ASP A 57 17.91 3.99 -4.27
N PRO A 58 18.16 5.18 -4.87
CA PRO A 58 17.95 5.38 -6.31
C PRO A 58 18.88 4.54 -7.20
N GLN A 59 19.81 3.78 -6.61
CA GLN A 59 20.72 2.88 -7.34
C GLN A 59 20.29 1.41 -7.27
N ASP A 60 19.24 1.05 -6.53
CA ASP A 60 18.87 -0.37 -6.36
C ASP A 60 18.01 -0.92 -7.51
N LEU A 61 17.35 -0.05 -8.29
CA LEU A 61 16.60 -0.41 -9.49
C LEU A 61 16.95 0.48 -10.70
N PRO A 62 16.88 -0.05 -11.94
CA PRO A 62 16.96 0.76 -13.15
C PRO A 62 15.88 1.85 -13.20
N ILE A 63 16.30 3.11 -13.38
CA ILE A 63 15.37 4.21 -13.60
C ILE A 63 14.96 4.23 -15.08
N LEU A 64 13.68 3.97 -15.34
CA LEU A 64 13.09 3.92 -16.69
C LEU A 64 12.19 5.13 -16.95
N SER A 65 11.71 5.26 -18.19
CA SER A 65 10.76 6.32 -18.59
C SER A 65 9.34 6.12 -18.05
N LYS A 66 9.01 4.94 -17.55
CA LYS A 66 7.73 4.60 -16.91
C LYS A 66 7.97 3.97 -15.54
N THR A 67 7.09 4.25 -14.59
CA THR A 67 7.20 3.71 -13.24
C THR A 67 6.80 2.24 -13.17
N TYR A 68 7.56 1.47 -12.40
CA TYR A 68 7.25 0.08 -12.07
C TYR A 68 7.64 -0.24 -10.62
N THR A 69 7.00 -1.28 -10.08
CA THR A 69 7.26 -1.80 -8.73
C THR A 69 7.77 -3.23 -8.82
N VAL A 70 8.78 -3.55 -8.03
CA VAL A 70 9.30 -4.89 -7.82
C VAL A 70 8.83 -5.37 -6.45
N TYR A 71 8.11 -6.48 -6.40
CA TYR A 71 7.75 -7.18 -5.17
C TYR A 71 8.61 -8.42 -5.03
N HIS A 72 9.00 -8.75 -3.80
CA HIS A 72 9.73 -9.98 -3.54
C HIS A 72 9.02 -10.89 -2.54
N TYR A 73 8.55 -12.04 -3.02
CA TYR A 73 7.83 -13.03 -2.23
C TYR A 73 8.71 -14.19 -1.77
N ASN A 74 8.43 -14.69 -0.56
CA ASN A 74 9.09 -15.87 -0.01
C ASN A 74 8.41 -17.18 -0.44
N TYR A 75 9.17 -18.16 -0.92
CA TYR A 75 8.65 -19.52 -1.13
C TYR A 75 8.19 -20.23 0.17
N GLY A 76 8.72 -19.83 1.32
CA GLY A 76 8.35 -20.36 2.63
C GLY A 76 7.18 -19.65 3.33
N ARG A 77 6.54 -18.69 2.65
CA ARG A 77 5.41 -17.90 3.20
C ARG A 77 4.14 -18.11 2.41
N GLY A 78 3.04 -17.54 2.92
CA GLY A 78 1.72 -17.68 2.33
C GLY A 78 1.27 -16.45 1.54
N PRO A 79 0.05 -16.51 1.01
CA PRO A 79 -0.57 -15.36 0.34
C PRO A 79 -0.78 -14.16 1.25
N SER A 80 -0.87 -14.36 2.57
CA SER A 80 -0.97 -13.25 3.52
C SER A 80 0.24 -12.34 3.42
N GLU A 81 1.44 -12.88 3.57
CA GLU A 81 2.68 -12.10 3.49
C GLU A 81 2.85 -11.45 2.12
N ALA A 82 2.54 -12.16 1.02
CA ALA A 82 2.62 -11.57 -0.32
C ALA A 82 1.66 -10.38 -0.52
N VAL A 83 0.48 -10.40 0.10
CA VAL A 83 -0.48 -9.28 0.06
C VAL A 83 -0.07 -8.16 1.03
N GLU A 84 0.62 -8.49 2.11
CA GLU A 84 1.18 -7.51 3.04
C GLU A 84 2.23 -6.60 2.34
N ASP A 85 3.11 -7.19 1.52
CA ASP A 85 4.07 -6.43 0.70
C ASP A 85 3.37 -5.37 -0.18
N HIS A 86 2.22 -5.72 -0.75
CA HIS A 86 1.38 -4.80 -1.53
C HIS A 86 0.79 -3.69 -0.69
N MET A 87 0.28 -4.04 0.50
CA MET A 87 -0.28 -3.06 1.42
C MET A 87 0.76 -2.03 1.83
N HIS A 88 1.97 -2.45 2.19
CA HIS A 88 3.02 -1.49 2.56
C HIS A 88 3.42 -0.58 1.40
N GLN A 89 3.47 -1.09 0.17
CA GLN A 89 3.73 -0.25 -1.00
C GLN A 89 2.58 0.75 -1.24
N ILE A 90 1.33 0.34 -1.06
CA ILE A 90 0.17 1.24 -1.13
C ILE A 90 0.27 2.32 -0.05
N GLU A 91 0.63 1.96 1.17
CA GLU A 91 0.86 2.90 2.28
C GLU A 91 1.97 3.90 1.95
N ALA A 92 3.09 3.44 1.38
CA ALA A 92 4.21 4.27 0.95
C ALA A 92 3.78 5.29 -0.11
N VAL A 93 3.03 4.85 -1.13
CA VAL A 93 2.49 5.71 -2.19
C VAL A 93 1.50 6.73 -1.64
N LEU A 94 0.49 6.31 -0.87
CA LEU A 94 -0.52 7.24 -0.34
C LEU A 94 0.07 8.24 0.64
N ARG A 95 1.04 7.81 1.46
CA ARG A 95 1.84 8.70 2.32
C ARG A 95 2.61 9.73 1.51
N HIS A 96 3.18 9.35 0.38
CA HIS A 96 3.93 10.26 -0.48
C HIS A 96 3.03 11.35 -1.07
N ILE A 97 1.80 11.01 -1.47
CA ILE A 97 0.85 11.96 -2.06
C ILE A 97 0.30 12.95 -1.03
N ASP A 98 -0.19 12.48 0.11
CA ASP A 98 -0.71 13.34 1.19
C ASP A 98 -0.57 12.65 2.55
N PRO A 99 0.55 12.88 3.28
CA PRO A 99 0.82 12.19 4.52
C PRO A 99 -0.15 12.58 5.64
N ASP A 100 -0.69 13.80 5.65
CA ASP A 100 -1.63 14.22 6.69
C ASP A 100 -2.99 13.57 6.48
N LEU A 101 -3.53 13.62 5.26
CA LEU A 101 -4.82 12.99 4.98
C LEU A 101 -4.75 11.47 5.14
N PHE A 102 -3.64 10.84 4.71
CA PHE A 102 -3.48 9.41 4.83
C PHE A 102 -3.23 8.97 6.29
N TRP A 103 -2.11 9.35 6.90
CA TRP A 103 -1.75 8.83 8.22
C TRP A 103 -2.60 9.41 9.36
N ASN A 104 -2.81 10.72 9.37
CA ASN A 104 -3.47 11.36 10.53
C ASN A 104 -4.99 11.22 10.50
N LYS A 105 -5.61 11.01 9.33
CA LYS A 105 -7.08 11.01 9.19
C LYS A 105 -7.65 9.67 8.76
N PHE A 106 -7.08 9.05 7.71
CA PHE A 106 -7.52 7.74 7.23
C PHE A 106 -7.07 6.64 8.19
N VAL A 107 -5.76 6.47 8.33
CA VAL A 107 -5.18 5.46 9.22
C VAL A 107 -5.55 5.75 10.67
N GLY A 108 -5.30 6.99 11.12
CA GLY A 108 -5.57 7.43 12.49
C GLY A 108 -4.63 6.83 13.52
N LYS A 109 -4.92 7.06 14.80
CA LYS A 109 -4.15 6.47 15.91
C LYS A 109 -4.81 5.21 16.45
N PRO A 110 -4.03 4.24 16.95
CA PRO A 110 -4.58 3.10 17.68
C PRO A 110 -5.57 3.53 18.76
N GLY A 111 -6.75 2.89 18.78
CA GLY A 111 -7.83 3.20 19.73
C GLY A 111 -8.80 4.31 19.31
N GLU A 112 -8.51 5.11 18.27
CA GLU A 112 -9.47 6.12 17.77
C GLU A 112 -10.64 5.49 16.98
N GLY A 113 -10.46 4.26 16.51
CA GLY A 113 -11.41 3.58 15.64
C GLY A 113 -11.50 4.26 14.28
N ARG A 114 -10.35 4.56 13.66
CA ARG A 114 -10.26 4.96 12.24
C ARG A 114 -10.06 3.70 11.38
N CYS A 115 -9.45 3.83 10.20
CA CYS A 115 -9.33 2.73 9.24
C CYS A 115 -8.18 1.76 9.52
N GLY A 116 -7.17 2.15 10.31
CA GLY A 116 -6.00 1.31 10.56
C GLY A 116 -5.07 1.17 9.35
N TRP A 117 -4.13 0.23 9.43
CA TRP A 117 -3.09 -0.04 8.42
C TRP A 117 -2.72 -1.54 8.41
N ALA A 118 -1.71 -1.94 7.63
CA ALA A 118 -1.28 -3.33 7.46
C ALA A 118 -1.23 -4.10 8.80
N HIS A 119 -0.48 -3.59 9.78
CA HIS A 119 -0.29 -4.33 11.02
C HIS A 119 -1.37 -4.08 12.09
N TYR A 120 -2.14 -3.00 11.97
CA TYR A 120 -3.13 -2.58 12.96
C TYR A 120 -4.52 -2.46 12.35
N PRO A 121 -5.41 -3.45 12.56
CA PRO A 121 -6.83 -3.23 12.36
C PRO A 121 -7.39 -2.18 13.34
N PRO A 122 -8.62 -1.67 13.15
CA PRO A 122 -9.18 -0.60 13.98
C PRO A 122 -9.23 -0.92 15.48
N ASN A 123 -9.29 -2.21 15.85
CA ASN A 123 -9.29 -2.68 17.22
C ASN A 123 -7.93 -3.21 17.70
N GLY A 124 -6.87 -3.11 16.90
CA GLY A 124 -5.55 -3.59 17.24
C GLY A 124 -4.92 -2.80 18.39
N GLU A 125 -4.29 -3.51 19.32
CA GLU A 125 -3.61 -2.92 20.49
C GLU A 125 -2.09 -3.09 20.43
N ARG A 126 -1.60 -3.89 19.49
CA ARG A 126 -0.19 -4.16 19.23
C ARG A 126 0.01 -4.50 17.74
N ASP A 127 1.27 -4.61 17.34
CA ASP A 127 1.64 -5.01 15.99
C ASP A 127 1.07 -6.40 15.65
N TYR A 128 0.55 -6.56 14.43
CA TYR A 128 0.00 -7.81 13.88
C TYR A 128 -1.24 -8.37 14.62
N ASP A 129 -2.07 -7.48 15.19
CA ASP A 129 -3.17 -7.86 16.08
C ASP A 129 -4.50 -8.16 15.35
N TRP A 130 -4.42 -8.81 14.18
CA TRP A 130 -5.57 -9.15 13.32
C TRP A 130 -6.59 -10.10 13.95
N ARG A 131 -6.23 -10.77 15.04
CA ARG A 131 -7.08 -11.73 15.76
C ARG A 131 -7.76 -11.14 17.00
N ASN A 132 -7.65 -9.84 17.20
CA ASN A 132 -8.22 -9.20 18.38
C ASN A 132 -9.75 -9.26 18.37
N ARG A 133 -10.34 -9.88 19.40
CA ARG A 133 -11.80 -10.02 19.55
C ARG A 133 -12.46 -8.86 20.28
N LYS A 134 -11.67 -7.91 20.80
CA LYS A 134 -12.19 -6.71 21.46
C LYS A 134 -12.98 -5.89 20.46
N TYR A 135 -14.19 -5.49 20.86
CA TYR A 135 -15.02 -4.61 20.04
C TYR A 135 -14.47 -3.18 20.05
N VAL A 136 -14.54 -2.53 18.89
CA VAL A 136 -14.24 -1.10 18.70
C VAL A 136 -15.39 -0.44 17.94
N LEU A 137 -15.61 0.85 18.20
CA LEU A 137 -16.44 1.72 17.36
C LEU A 137 -15.55 2.34 16.28
N THR A 138 -15.67 1.87 15.04
CA THR A 138 -14.87 2.35 13.90
C THR A 138 -15.72 2.85 12.75
N ASP A 139 -15.25 3.88 12.04
CA ASP A 139 -15.90 4.40 10.82
C ASP A 139 -15.26 3.87 9.53
N ILE A 140 -14.47 2.80 9.55
CA ILE A 140 -13.77 2.29 8.36
C ILE A 140 -14.66 2.10 7.12
N GLU A 141 -15.93 1.72 7.30
CA GLU A 141 -16.87 1.47 6.19
C GLU A 141 -17.65 2.71 5.70
N ASP A 142 -17.59 3.83 6.42
CA ASP A 142 -18.16 5.13 6.01
C ASP A 142 -17.18 6.25 6.37
N TRP A 143 -15.88 6.01 6.15
CA TRP A 143 -14.86 6.90 6.64
C TRP A 143 -15.00 8.29 6.01
N ARG A 144 -14.95 9.32 6.84
CA ARG A 144 -14.91 10.72 6.39
C ARG A 144 -13.72 11.45 7.01
N PRO A 145 -12.94 12.23 6.23
CA PRO A 145 -11.77 12.95 6.71
C PRO A 145 -12.00 13.91 7.89
N ASP A 146 -13.24 14.40 8.04
CA ASP A 146 -13.69 15.29 9.12
C ASP A 146 -14.23 14.55 10.35
N GLY A 147 -14.28 13.21 10.30
CA GLY A 147 -14.81 12.37 11.38
C GLY A 147 -16.34 12.25 11.38
N GLY A 148 -17.03 12.73 10.35
CA GLY A 148 -18.49 12.63 10.23
C GLY A 148 -19.03 11.27 9.78
N GLY A 149 -18.15 10.28 9.59
CA GLY A 149 -18.49 8.93 9.16
C GLY A 149 -19.30 8.16 10.20
N GLN A 150 -20.24 7.32 9.75
CA GLN A 150 -20.99 6.45 10.64
C GLN A 150 -20.08 5.38 11.24
N LYS A 151 -19.95 5.42 12.57
CA LYS A 151 -19.23 4.38 13.31
C LYS A 151 -20.10 3.14 13.48
N GLN A 152 -19.51 1.98 13.25
CA GLN A 152 -20.09 0.67 13.53
C GLN A 152 -19.29 -0.03 14.63
N GLN A 153 -19.99 -0.77 15.48
CA GLN A 153 -19.36 -1.62 16.48
C GLN A 153 -18.97 -2.95 15.84
N MET A 154 -17.67 -3.25 15.77
CA MET A 154 -17.15 -4.49 15.18
C MET A 154 -15.88 -4.97 15.88
N ASN A 155 -15.45 -6.18 15.56
CA ASN A 155 -14.18 -6.78 15.98
C ASN A 155 -13.61 -7.62 14.81
N CYS A 156 -12.61 -8.47 15.09
CA CYS A 156 -11.98 -9.25 14.05
C CYS A 156 -12.87 -10.20 13.26
N GLU A 157 -14.06 -10.57 13.77
CA GLU A 157 -14.99 -11.43 13.04
C GLU A 157 -15.40 -10.80 11.70
N ARG A 158 -15.36 -9.46 11.59
CA ARG A 158 -15.65 -8.73 10.34
C ARG A 158 -14.68 -9.10 9.21
N TRP A 159 -13.42 -9.37 9.53
CA TRP A 159 -12.39 -9.88 8.62
C TRP A 159 -11.95 -11.29 8.97
N ARG A 160 -12.86 -12.12 9.51
CA ARG A 160 -12.63 -13.54 9.85
C ARG A 160 -11.43 -13.81 10.77
N CYS A 161 -10.97 -12.80 11.51
CA CYS A 161 -9.80 -12.86 12.38
C CYS A 161 -8.55 -13.41 11.67
N ASP A 162 -8.42 -13.11 10.38
CA ASP A 162 -7.33 -13.57 9.53
C ASP A 162 -6.69 -12.37 8.81
N SER A 163 -5.37 -12.40 8.69
CA SER A 163 -4.56 -11.31 8.16
C SER A 163 -4.84 -11.06 6.69
N LEU A 164 -4.91 -12.12 5.88
CA LEU A 164 -5.19 -11.98 4.44
C LEU A 164 -6.56 -11.35 4.22
N THR A 165 -7.59 -11.79 4.96
CA THR A 165 -8.92 -11.18 4.84
C THR A 165 -9.02 -9.80 5.46
N TRP A 166 -8.18 -9.48 6.46
CA TRP A 166 -8.00 -8.10 6.93
C TRP A 166 -7.46 -7.21 5.81
N PHE A 167 -6.41 -7.64 5.13
CA PHE A 167 -5.78 -6.88 4.05
C PHE A 167 -6.75 -6.59 2.90
N ILE A 168 -7.50 -7.61 2.49
CA ILE A 168 -8.57 -7.46 1.48
C ILE A 168 -9.63 -6.47 1.96
N TYR A 169 -10.08 -6.61 3.21
CA TYR A 169 -11.09 -5.72 3.79
C TYR A 169 -10.61 -4.27 3.88
N TRP A 170 -9.38 -4.03 4.31
CA TRP A 170 -8.80 -2.68 4.36
C TRP A 170 -8.71 -2.06 2.97
N MET A 171 -8.22 -2.80 1.97
CA MET A 171 -8.15 -2.33 0.59
C MET A 171 -9.54 -1.99 0.02
N GLN A 172 -10.57 -2.78 0.34
CA GLN A 172 -11.95 -2.50 -0.07
C GLN A 172 -12.51 -1.18 0.51
N ASN A 173 -11.93 -0.67 1.59
CA ASN A 173 -12.34 0.57 2.25
C ASN A 173 -11.44 1.78 1.88
N LEU A 174 -10.49 1.63 0.95
CA LEU A 174 -9.80 2.77 0.36
C LEU A 174 -10.76 3.57 -0.55
N PRO A 175 -10.76 4.91 -0.51
CA PRO A 175 -11.56 5.74 -1.40
C PRO A 175 -11.37 5.40 -2.89
N GLY A 176 -12.32 4.66 -3.45
CA GLY A 176 -12.31 4.22 -4.84
C GLY A 176 -12.97 5.19 -5.82
N ALA A 177 -13.29 4.70 -7.01
CA ALA A 177 -14.17 5.40 -7.94
C ALA A 177 -15.54 5.63 -7.28
N ASP A 178 -16.14 6.78 -7.53
CA ASP A 178 -17.49 7.14 -7.05
C ASP A 178 -17.70 7.04 -5.52
N ASN A 179 -16.63 7.20 -4.73
CA ASN A 179 -16.66 7.10 -3.27
C ASN A 179 -17.60 8.13 -2.59
N GLY A 180 -17.90 9.26 -3.25
CA GLY A 180 -18.82 10.28 -2.74
C GLY A 180 -18.33 11.04 -1.50
N ILE A 181 -17.07 10.88 -1.10
CA ILE A 181 -16.48 11.51 0.07
C ILE A 181 -15.96 12.91 -0.32
N THR A 182 -16.15 13.88 0.57
CA THR A 182 -15.61 15.22 0.40
C THR A 182 -14.70 15.60 1.57
N TYR A 183 -13.72 16.45 1.30
CA TYR A 183 -12.88 17.08 2.30
C TYR A 183 -12.71 18.56 2.00
N ARG A 184 -13.07 19.42 2.98
CA ARG A 184 -13.01 20.89 2.84
C ARG A 184 -13.73 21.39 1.58
N GLY A 185 -14.91 20.84 1.30
CA GLY A 185 -15.74 21.22 0.17
C GLY A 185 -15.32 20.67 -1.19
N ARG A 186 -14.29 19.80 -1.26
CA ARG A 186 -13.81 19.19 -2.50
C ARG A 186 -13.93 17.67 -2.44
N PRO A 187 -14.27 16.98 -3.55
CA PRO A 187 -14.36 15.53 -3.56
C PRO A 187 -12.99 14.89 -3.38
N LEU A 188 -12.94 13.72 -2.72
CA LEU A 188 -11.76 12.87 -2.75
C LEU A 188 -11.60 12.25 -4.14
N THR A 189 -10.36 12.13 -4.59
CA THR A 189 -10.06 11.39 -5.83
C THR A 189 -10.21 9.89 -5.62
N ASN A 190 -10.25 9.11 -6.70
CA ASN A 190 -10.05 7.67 -6.64
C ASN A 190 -8.58 7.35 -6.30
N TRP A 191 -8.32 6.90 -5.07
CA TRP A 191 -6.97 6.62 -4.57
C TRP A 191 -6.31 5.45 -5.29
N TRP A 192 -7.09 4.51 -5.84
CA TRP A 192 -6.55 3.43 -6.67
C TRP A 192 -5.88 3.91 -7.96
N ARG A 193 -6.10 5.17 -8.36
CA ARG A 193 -5.38 5.75 -9.51
C ARG A 193 -3.88 5.89 -9.26
N PHE A 194 -3.47 6.09 -8.00
CA PHE A 194 -2.05 6.16 -7.64
C PHE A 194 -1.35 4.79 -7.66
N ILE A 195 -2.12 3.70 -7.74
CA ILE A 195 -1.57 2.34 -7.89
C ILE A 195 -1.70 1.91 -9.37
N GLY A 196 -2.89 2.02 -9.94
CA GLY A 196 -3.18 1.56 -11.29
C GLY A 196 -2.71 2.48 -12.42
N ALA A 197 -2.48 3.77 -12.18
CA ALA A 197 -2.11 4.76 -13.20
C ALA A 197 -1.21 5.87 -12.63
N PHE A 198 -0.20 5.47 -11.85
CA PHE A 198 0.67 6.35 -11.09
C PHE A 198 1.28 7.49 -11.93
N ASP A 199 1.93 7.17 -13.05
CA ASP A 199 2.58 8.18 -13.92
C ASP A 199 1.59 9.24 -14.43
N GLU A 200 0.38 8.83 -14.80
CA GLU A 200 -0.66 9.75 -15.25
C GLU A 200 -1.14 10.64 -14.11
N ALA A 201 -1.31 10.08 -12.91
CA ALA A 201 -1.72 10.82 -11.72
C ALA A 201 -0.67 11.88 -11.36
N MET A 202 0.61 11.48 -11.38
CA MET A 202 1.76 12.32 -11.12
C MET A 202 1.93 13.43 -12.16
N ALA A 203 1.88 13.11 -13.45
CA ALA A 203 1.99 14.09 -14.53
C ALA A 203 0.88 15.15 -14.50
N ARG A 204 -0.32 14.79 -14.04
CA ARG A 204 -1.45 15.72 -13.85
C ARG A 204 -1.43 16.45 -12.50
N GLY A 205 -0.48 16.09 -11.63
CA GLY A 205 -0.40 16.61 -10.26
C GLY A 205 -1.67 16.37 -9.47
N LEU A 206 -2.25 15.18 -9.57
CA LEU A 206 -3.40 14.76 -8.75
C LEU A 206 -2.97 14.60 -7.30
N GLY A 207 -3.83 14.98 -6.36
CA GLY A 207 -3.69 14.66 -4.94
C GLY A 207 -4.81 13.72 -4.49
N LEU A 208 -4.79 13.30 -3.22
CA LEU A 208 -5.85 12.48 -2.64
C LEU A 208 -7.22 13.20 -2.58
N VAL A 209 -7.20 14.53 -2.67
CA VAL A 209 -8.35 15.43 -2.80
C VAL A 209 -8.29 16.12 -4.16
N ALA A 210 -9.42 16.24 -4.85
CA ALA A 210 -9.48 16.98 -6.10
C ALA A 210 -9.09 18.46 -5.89
N LYS A 211 -8.48 19.07 -6.91
CA LYS A 211 -8.09 20.48 -6.87
C LYS A 211 -9.29 21.41 -6.89
#